data_AF-A0A699H6C8-F1
#
_entry.id   AF-A0A699H6C8-F1
#
_cell.length_a   1.000
_cell.length_b   1.000
_cell.length_c   1.000
_cell.angle_alpha   90.00
_cell.angle_beta   90.00
_cell.angle_gamma   90.00
#
_symmetry.space_group_name_H-M   'P 1'
#
loop_
_entity.id
_entity.type
_entity.pdbx_description
1 polymer ?
#
loop_
_entity_poly.entity_id
_entity_poly.type
_entity_poly.pdbx_seq_one_letter_code
_entity_poly.pdbx_strand_id
1 'polypeptide(L)'
;MLEKDMYDSWKSRMELYMLNRQHGRMILESVEQGPFLWPTVEEDGLTRLKKYSELSAAEAIQADFDVKATNIILQGLPPEVYALERECKLYYEFDQFTYRKGETLHDFYLNVT
;
A
#
# COMPACT_ATOMS: atom_id res chain seq x y z
N MET A 1 -10.13 12.72 -13.51
CA MET A 1 -11.29 12.07 -12.84
C MET A 1 -11.60 10.83 -13.64
N LEU A 2 -11.35 9.63 -13.11
CA LEU A 2 -11.69 8.38 -13.78
C LEU A 2 -13.20 8.34 -14.00
N GLU A 3 -13.65 7.98 -15.21
CA GLU A 3 -15.07 7.78 -15.47
C GLU A 3 -15.60 6.63 -14.60
N LYS A 4 -16.80 6.81 -14.05
CA LYS A 4 -17.38 5.92 -13.04
C LYS A 4 -17.55 4.49 -13.55
N ASP A 5 -17.90 4.35 -14.82
CA ASP A 5 -18.03 3.08 -15.54
C ASP A 5 -16.69 2.34 -15.70
N MET A 6 -15.59 3.06 -15.90
CA MET A 6 -14.24 2.48 -15.93
C MET A 6 -13.82 1.94 -14.56
N TYR A 7 -14.17 2.66 -13.49
CA TYR A 7 -13.94 2.18 -12.12
C TYR A 7 -14.78 0.94 -11.80
N ASP A 8 -16.07 0.95 -12.13
CA ASP A 8 -16.98 -0.19 -11.90
C ASP A 8 -16.58 -1.43 -12.72
N SER A 9 -16.10 -1.23 -13.95
CA SER A 9 -15.56 -2.27 -14.83
C SER A 9 -14.25 -2.87 -14.29
N TRP A 10 -13.32 -2.02 -13.84
CA TRP A 10 -12.08 -2.46 -13.20
C TRP A 10 -12.37 -3.24 -11.91
N LYS A 11 -13.26 -2.74 -11.06
CA LYS A 11 -13.69 -3.38 -9.81
C LYS A 11 -14.27 -4.78 -10.07
N SER A 12 -15.19 -4.90 -11.02
CA SER A 12 -15.81 -6.20 -11.38
C SER A 12 -14.78 -7.20 -11.91
N ARG A 13 -13.79 -6.75 -12.69
CA ARG A 13 -12.71 -7.61 -13.19
C ARG A 13 -11.79 -8.08 -12.07
N MET A 14 -11.49 -7.22 -11.12
CA MET A 14 -10.66 -7.54 -9.95
C MET A 14 -11.36 -8.53 -9.03
N GLU A 15 -12.65 -8.34 -8.74
CA GLU A 15 -13.46 -9.27 -7.95
C GLU A 15 -13.50 -10.68 -8.58
N LEU A 16 -13.78 -10.76 -9.89
CA LEU A 16 -13.82 -12.04 -10.62
C LEU A 16 -12.45 -12.74 -10.68
N TYR A 17 -11.37 -11.96 -10.82
CA TYR A 17 -10.02 -12.50 -10.80
C TYR A 17 -9.66 -13.05 -9.41
N MET A 18 -10.01 -12.32 -8.34
CA MET A 18 -9.74 -12.74 -6.96
C MET A 18 -10.54 -14.00 -6.62
N LEU A 19 -11.85 -14.05 -6.90
CA LEU A 19 -12.71 -15.22 -6.60
C LEU A 19 -12.24 -16.54 -7.24
N ASN A 20 -11.51 -16.48 -8.36
CA ASN A 20 -10.96 -17.66 -9.05
C ASN A 20 -9.59 -18.14 -8.53
N ARG A 21 -8.99 -17.45 -7.55
CA ARG A 21 -7.70 -17.83 -6.95
C ARG A 21 -7.89 -18.63 -5.66
N GLN A 22 -6.92 -19.49 -5.35
CA GLN A 22 -6.80 -20.08 -4.03
C GLN A 22 -6.60 -18.95 -3.01
N HIS A 23 -7.44 -18.90 -1.97
CA HIS A 23 -7.54 -17.80 -1.00
C HIS A 23 -8.10 -16.47 -1.55
N GLY A 24 -8.74 -16.50 -2.72
CA GLY A 24 -9.37 -15.35 -3.36
C GLY A 24 -10.32 -14.54 -2.48
N ARG A 25 -11.11 -15.25 -1.66
CA ARG A 25 -12.04 -14.65 -0.69
C ARG A 25 -11.31 -13.79 0.35
N MET A 26 -10.17 -14.24 0.85
CA MET A 26 -9.39 -13.52 1.86
C MET A 26 -8.78 -12.24 1.26
N ILE A 27 -8.32 -12.31 0.01
CA ILE A 27 -7.79 -11.16 -0.73
C ILE A 27 -8.90 -10.12 -0.96
N LEU A 28 -10.11 -10.56 -1.34
CA LEU A 28 -11.25 -9.66 -1.51
C LEU A 28 -11.65 -8.98 -0.18
N GLU A 29 -11.73 -9.76 0.90
CA GLU A 29 -12.01 -9.26 2.25
C GLU A 29 -10.96 -8.23 2.70
N SER A 30 -9.68 -8.45 2.41
CA SER A 30 -8.59 -7.47 2.66
C SER A 30 -8.79 -6.15 1.91
N VAL A 31 -9.25 -6.20 0.66
CA VAL A 31 -9.48 -4.98 -0.14
C VAL A 31 -10.69 -4.20 0.36
N GLU A 32 -11.76 -4.90 0.77
CA GLU A 32 -12.97 -4.28 1.31
C GLU A 32 -12.80 -3.72 2.72
N GLN A 33 -12.05 -4.42 3.58
CA GLN A 33 -11.83 -4.02 4.98
C GLN A 33 -10.65 -3.06 5.16
N GLY A 34 -9.84 -2.89 4.10
CA GLY A 34 -8.63 -2.08 4.12
C GLY A 34 -7.41 -2.86 4.63
N PRO A 35 -6.20 -2.31 4.41
CA PRO A 35 -4.96 -3.01 4.73
C PRO A 35 -4.83 -3.26 6.24
N PHE A 36 -4.22 -4.40 6.55
CA PHE A 36 -3.84 -4.89 7.85
C PHE A 36 -3.17 -3.77 8.63
N LEU A 37 -3.81 -3.41 9.74
CA LEU A 37 -3.26 -2.45 10.66
C LEU A 37 -2.05 -3.09 11.33
N TRP A 38 -0.87 -2.60 10.96
CA TRP A 38 0.37 -3.16 11.46
C TRP A 38 0.43 -3.01 12.99
N PRO A 39 0.53 -4.11 13.75
CA PRO A 39 0.39 -4.09 15.19
C PRO A 39 1.60 -3.42 15.84
N THR A 40 1.35 -2.77 16.98
CA THR A 40 2.37 -2.17 17.82
C THR A 40 2.65 -3.02 19.06
N VAL A 41 3.83 -2.81 19.64
CA VAL A 41 4.26 -3.38 20.91
C VAL A 41 4.91 -2.26 21.74
N GLU A 42 4.71 -2.29 23.05
CA GLU A 42 5.43 -1.41 23.97
C GLU A 42 6.73 -2.09 24.39
N GLU A 43 7.85 -1.41 24.15
CA GLU A 43 9.17 -1.82 24.61
C GLU A 43 9.78 -0.61 25.35
N ASP A 44 10.14 -0.82 26.60
CA ASP A 44 10.70 0.22 27.48
C ASP A 44 9.86 1.52 27.57
N GLY A 45 8.52 1.39 27.54
CA GLY A 45 7.58 2.51 27.59
C GLY A 45 7.45 3.30 26.29
N LEU A 46 8.06 2.81 25.20
CA LEU A 46 7.91 3.36 23.85
C LEU A 46 7.06 2.40 23.01
N THR A 47 6.01 2.94 22.39
CA THR A 47 5.20 2.20 21.41
C THR A 47 5.93 2.16 20.07
N ARG A 48 6.34 0.97 19.64
CA ARG A 48 6.92 0.75 18.31
C ARG A 48 6.13 -0.27 17.50
N LEU A 49 6.29 -0.26 16.19
CA LEU A 49 5.72 -1.31 15.34
C LEU A 49 6.43 -2.65 15.60
N LYS A 50 5.66 -3.75 15.57
CA LYS A 50 6.23 -5.10 15.62
C LYS A 50 7.09 -5.37 14.39
N LYS A 51 8.15 -6.16 14.53
CA LYS A 51 8.83 -6.79 13.39
C LYS A 51 7.96 -7.93 12.86
N TYR A 52 8.15 -8.32 11.59
CA TYR A 52 7.42 -9.46 11.02
C TYR A 52 7.62 -10.75 11.84
N SER A 53 8.81 -10.99 12.38
CA SER A 53 9.12 -12.12 13.26
C SER A 53 8.39 -12.11 14.61
N GLU A 54 7.83 -10.96 15.00
CA GLU A 54 7.07 -10.76 16.24
C GLU A 54 5.55 -10.89 16.01
N LEU A 55 5.13 -11.10 14.76
CA LEU A 55 3.73 -11.33 14.42
C LEU A 55 3.28 -12.72 14.87
N SER A 56 2.06 -12.80 15.36
CA SER A 56 1.36 -14.08 15.50
C SER A 56 1.11 -14.70 14.13
N ALA A 57 0.85 -16.02 14.11
CA ALA A 57 0.56 -16.72 12.86
C ALA A 57 -0.62 -16.12 12.09
N ALA A 58 -1.67 -15.66 12.79
CA ALA A 58 -2.83 -15.03 12.16
C ALA A 58 -2.50 -13.65 11.57
N GLU A 59 -1.75 -12.82 12.30
CA GLU A 59 -1.28 -11.50 11.82
C GLU A 59 -0.37 -11.65 10.59
N ALA A 60 0.57 -12.59 10.61
CA ALA A 60 1.47 -12.86 9.48
C ALA A 60 0.71 -13.34 8.24
N ILE A 61 -0.27 -14.25 8.42
CA ILE A 61 -1.13 -14.72 7.33
C ILE A 61 -1.90 -13.55 6.71
N GLN A 62 -2.47 -12.65 7.52
CA GLN A 62 -3.20 -11.48 7.04
C GLN A 62 -2.28 -10.52 6.28
N ALA A 63 -1.11 -10.19 6.83
CA ALA A 63 -0.12 -9.33 6.17
C ALA A 63 0.33 -9.90 4.81
N ASP A 64 0.53 -11.22 4.72
CA ASP A 64 0.86 -11.89 3.46
C ASP A 64 -0.26 -11.80 2.42
N PHE A 65 -1.53 -11.89 2.86
CA PHE A 65 -2.67 -11.71 1.97
C PHE A 65 -2.79 -10.29 1.46
N ASP A 66 -2.50 -9.30 2.30
CA ASP A 66 -2.57 -7.90 1.90
C ASP A 66 -1.45 -7.52 0.94
N VAL A 67 -0.24 -8.06 1.12
CA VAL A 67 0.85 -7.90 0.15
C VAL A 67 0.45 -8.52 -1.20
N LYS A 68 -0.19 -9.69 -1.20
CA LYS A 68 -0.70 -10.31 -2.42
C LYS A 68 -1.84 -9.49 -3.05
N ALA A 69 -2.77 -8.98 -2.25
CA ALA A 69 -3.85 -8.11 -2.71
C ALA A 69 -3.30 -6.83 -3.36
N THR A 70 -2.33 -6.19 -2.70
CA THR A 70 -1.65 -4.98 -3.18
C THR A 70 -0.93 -5.26 -4.49
N ASN A 71 -0.18 -6.37 -4.59
CA ASN A 71 0.50 -6.73 -5.84
C ASN A 71 -0.48 -7.02 -6.99
N ILE A 72 -1.62 -7.65 -6.70
CA ILE A 72 -2.68 -7.90 -7.69
C ILE A 72 -3.32 -6.58 -8.14
N ILE A 73 -3.60 -5.67 -7.20
CA ILE A 73 -4.10 -4.32 -7.47
C ILE A 73 -3.11 -3.58 -8.36
N LEU A 74 -1.83 -3.53 -7.99
CA LEU A 74 -0.79 -2.85 -8.76
C LEU A 74 -0.59 -3.43 -10.15
N GLN A 75 -0.74 -4.75 -10.34
CA GLN A 75 -0.66 -5.39 -11.66
C GLN A 75 -1.90 -5.16 -12.53
N GLY A 76 -3.07 -4.98 -11.92
CA GLY A 76 -4.33 -4.70 -12.62
C GLY A 76 -4.57 -3.20 -12.88
N LEU A 77 -3.78 -2.32 -12.27
CA LEU A 77 -3.86 -0.89 -12.47
C LEU A 77 -3.06 -0.45 -13.70
N PRO A 78 -3.58 0.50 -14.51
CA PRO A 78 -2.80 1.12 -15.56
C PRO A 78 -1.51 1.75 -15.00
N PRO A 79 -0.37 1.67 -15.72
CA PRO A 79 0.91 2.25 -15.28
C PRO A 79 0.83 3.71 -14.82
N GLU A 80 -0.15 4.46 -15.35
CA GLU A 80 -0.45 5.84 -15.00
C GLU A 80 -0.89 6.02 -13.54
N VAL A 81 -1.56 5.03 -12.94
CA VAL A 81 -1.96 5.07 -11.52
C VAL A 81 -0.75 4.83 -10.61
N TYR A 82 0.18 3.98 -11.02
CA TYR A 82 1.45 3.77 -10.32
C TYR A 82 2.41 4.97 -10.46
N ALA A 83 2.34 5.68 -11.59
CA ALA A 83 3.00 6.97 -11.74
C ALA A 83 2.39 8.02 -10.80
N LEU A 84 1.05 8.09 -10.71
CA LEU A 84 0.33 9.01 -9.84
C LEU A 84 0.63 8.79 -8.36
N GLU A 85 0.66 7.54 -7.88
CA GLU A 85 0.99 7.22 -6.49
C GLU A 85 2.43 7.63 -6.14
N ARG A 86 3.38 7.37 -7.04
CA ARG A 86 4.76 7.82 -6.87
C ARG A 86 4.88 9.33 -6.92
N GLU A 87 4.17 10.00 -7.82
CA GLU A 87 4.10 11.47 -7.85
C GLU A 87 3.48 12.03 -6.56
N CYS A 88 2.43 11.42 -6.02
CA CYS A 88 1.83 11.83 -4.75
C CYS A 88 2.80 11.64 -3.58
N LYS A 89 3.55 10.52 -3.55
CA LYS A 89 4.57 10.27 -2.53
C LYS A 89 5.72 11.26 -2.63
N LEU A 90 6.23 11.50 -3.84
CA LEU A 90 7.27 12.50 -4.13
C LEU A 90 6.79 13.90 -3.74
N TYR A 91 5.54 14.25 -4.02
CA TYR A 91 4.96 15.53 -3.65
C TYR A 91 4.84 15.69 -2.13
N TYR A 92 4.43 14.64 -1.42
CA TYR A 92 4.37 14.64 0.05
C TYR A 92 5.77 14.76 0.69
N GLU A 93 6.75 14.04 0.17
CA GLU A 93 8.14 14.13 0.61
C GLU A 93 8.76 15.49 0.28
N PHE A 94 8.44 16.06 -0.89
CA PHE A 94 8.83 17.41 -1.28
C PHE A 94 8.20 18.48 -0.38
N ASP A 95 6.92 18.36 -0.04
CA ASP A 95 6.22 19.27 0.89
C ASP A 95 6.90 19.25 2.26
N GLN A 96 7.21 18.06 2.80
CA GLN A 96 7.98 17.93 4.05
C GLN A 96 9.40 18.50 3.94
N PHE A 97 10.06 18.32 2.80
CA PHE A 97 11.38 18.90 2.52
C PHE A 97 11.32 20.42 2.52
N THR A 98 10.33 21.03 1.85
CA THR A 98 10.19 22.51 1.84
C THR A 98 9.90 23.09 3.22
N TYR A 99 9.34 22.28 4.11
CA TYR A 99 9.12 22.63 5.52
C TYR A 99 10.40 22.52 6.37
N ARG A 100 11.34 21.65 6.02
CA ARG A 100 12.63 21.47 6.72
C ARG A 100 13.72 22.34 6.07
N LYS A 101 14.05 23.45 6.73
CA LYS A 101 15.10 24.37 6.26
C LYS A 101 16.48 23.70 6.34
N GLY A 102 17.14 23.47 5.20
CA GLY A 102 18.58 23.10 5.22
C GLY A 102 19.10 22.24 4.07
N GLU A 103 18.25 21.58 3.28
CA GLU A 103 18.70 20.75 2.15
C GLU A 103 18.44 21.44 0.81
N THR A 104 19.26 21.15 -0.21
CA THR A 104 19.07 21.70 -1.56
C THR A 104 18.22 20.75 -2.41
N LEU A 105 17.46 21.31 -3.36
CA LEU A 105 16.64 20.48 -4.27
C LEU A 105 17.45 19.43 -5.03
N HIS A 106 18.71 19.74 -5.32
CA HIS A 106 19.62 18.83 -6.01
C HIS A 106 19.95 17.59 -5.16
N ASP A 107 20.19 17.78 -3.86
CA ASP A 107 20.49 16.68 -2.94
C ASP A 107 19.25 15.80 -2.68
N PHE A 108 18.05 16.40 -2.67
CA PHE A 108 16.78 15.68 -2.56
C PHE A 108 16.58 14.67 -3.71
N TYR A 109 16.75 15.10 -4.96
CA TYR A 109 16.54 14.22 -6.11
C TYR A 109 17.58 13.10 -6.23
N LEU A 110 18.82 13.30 -5.79
CA LEU A 110 19.85 12.26 -5.81
C LEU A 110 19.63 11.16 -4.77
N ASN A 111 18.91 11.45 -3.68
CA ASN A 111 18.64 10.48 -2.61
C ASN A 111 17.37 9.64 -2.83
N VAL A 112 16.53 10.00 -3.82
CA VAL A 112 15.21 9.37 -4.06
C VAL A 112 15.21 8.43 -5.29
N THR A 113 16.32 8.37 -6.04
CA THR A 113 16.61 7.35 -7.07
C THR A 113 17.44 6.20 -6.52
#